data_AF-A0A0G4P7J3-F1
#
_entry.id   AF-A0A0G4P7J3-F1
#
_cell.length_a   1.000
_cell.length_b   1.000
_cell.length_c   1.000
_cell.angle_alpha   90.00
_cell.angle_beta   90.00
_cell.angle_gamma   90.00
#
_symmetry.space_group_name_H-M   'P 1'
#
loop_
_entity.id
_entity.type
_entity.pdbx_description
1 polymer ?
#
loop_
_entity_poly.entity_id
_entity_poly.type
_entity_poly.pdbx_seq_one_letter_code
_entity_poly.pdbx_strand_id
1 'polypeptide(L)'
;MNTNSPTDYKALFLQEQERRRQAEEEGRQEKERNRNTTLVEFLRCCHNVLSRQLRVRTPSDSTTGEIPIPKGKHCPTRLERWVDCAVRQQDIYNSVRHYLQPQENAPRLFPPQIVLDGLSEHFKGPMGAEYDLQTYERLAVEDHTRYIFLELCKIPAAREEFGLGDGVLFDSHPNILSDTEIVEKGTKDASATPRGKPDQLFIHRVGDRTTTLLTTVEYKPPHKLPLEDIRRGLRDMDLWKEMVWSNKVPNDEAESLVYNSQRLVCSAIVQEYHVMIQEGLEYSYLTTGMALVLLQVPYDKPSTLYYYLCEPNQEVDHGDGDLHSPNTAIARVLCLCLMSFCSQLRNQEWRNEYCRDLEVWTRSLYRTVQH
;
A
#
# COMPACT_ATOMS: atom_id res chain seq x y z
N MET A 1 -8.52 28.14 -67.96
CA MET A 1 -8.56 27.02 -67.00
C MET A 1 -9.39 27.47 -65.82
N ASN A 2 -10.61 26.97 -65.67
CA ASN A 2 -11.33 27.06 -64.40
C ASN A 2 -12.36 25.94 -64.35
N THR A 3 -11.94 24.81 -63.79
CA THR A 3 -12.75 23.63 -63.54
C THR A 3 -13.49 23.84 -62.22
N ASN A 4 -14.71 24.38 -62.28
CA ASN A 4 -15.66 24.31 -61.18
C ASN A 4 -16.10 22.86 -61.01
N SER A 5 -15.48 22.14 -60.07
CA SER A 5 -15.99 20.83 -59.65
C SER A 5 -17.34 21.03 -58.95
N PRO A 6 -18.36 20.20 -59.24
CA PRO A 6 -19.66 20.33 -58.58
C PRO A 6 -19.49 20.05 -57.08
N THR A 7 -19.95 20.97 -56.23
CA THR A 7 -19.96 20.74 -54.78
C THR A 7 -20.85 19.54 -54.48
N ASP A 8 -20.25 18.47 -53.97
CA ASP A 8 -20.97 17.25 -53.61
C ASP A 8 -21.72 17.49 -52.28
N TYR A 9 -22.95 18.00 -52.39
CA TYR A 9 -23.84 18.23 -51.25
C TYR A 9 -24.13 16.96 -50.44
N LYS A 10 -24.05 15.78 -51.06
CA LYS A 10 -24.22 14.50 -50.36
C LYS A 10 -23.01 14.20 -49.47
N ALA A 11 -21.79 14.47 -49.96
CA ALA A 11 -20.57 14.37 -49.16
C ALA A 11 -20.58 15.36 -47.97
N LEU A 12 -20.99 16.62 -48.19
CA LEU A 12 -21.12 17.62 -47.13
C LEU A 12 -22.14 17.22 -46.05
N PHE A 13 -23.30 16.68 -46.46
CA PHE A 13 -24.32 16.19 -45.51
C PHE A 13 -23.82 15.01 -44.66
N LEU A 14 -23.13 14.05 -45.28
CA LEU A 14 -22.54 12.91 -44.56
C LEU A 14 -21.44 13.38 -43.59
N GLN A 15 -20.61 14.35 -43.98
CA GLN A 15 -19.58 14.92 -43.13
C GLN A 15 -20.17 15.65 -41.90
N GLU A 16 -21.25 16.40 -42.07
CA GLU A 16 -21.95 17.07 -40.97
C GLU A 16 -22.63 16.07 -40.03
N GLN A 17 -23.23 15.00 -40.57
CA GLN A 17 -23.83 13.93 -39.76
C GLN A 17 -22.77 13.19 -38.92
N GLU A 18 -21.59 12.94 -39.51
CA GLU A 18 -20.46 12.34 -38.80
C GLU A 18 -19.91 13.28 -37.70
N ARG A 19 -19.74 14.57 -38.00
CA ARG A 19 -19.36 15.56 -36.98
C ARG A 19 -20.33 15.63 -35.81
N ARG A 20 -21.64 15.56 -36.07
CA ARG A 20 -22.66 15.56 -35.02
C ARG A 20 -22.57 14.31 -34.16
N ARG A 21 -22.42 13.13 -34.78
CA ARG A 21 -22.23 11.87 -34.04
C ARG A 21 -20.97 11.92 -33.19
N GLN A 22 -19.87 12.43 -33.72
CA GLN A 22 -18.62 12.61 -32.97
C GLN A 22 -18.80 13.57 -31.80
N ALA A 23 -19.42 14.73 -32.01
CA ALA A 23 -19.68 15.70 -30.94
C ALA A 23 -20.65 15.16 -29.86
N GLU A 24 -21.66 14.39 -30.24
CA GLU A 24 -22.58 13.74 -29.30
C GLU A 24 -21.88 12.65 -28.47
N GLU A 25 -21.00 11.87 -29.11
CA GLU A 25 -20.21 10.83 -28.45
C GLU A 25 -19.15 11.45 -27.51
N GLU A 26 -18.43 12.47 -27.96
CA GLU A 26 -17.50 13.25 -27.13
C GLU A 26 -18.22 13.86 -25.93
N GLY A 27 -19.38 14.48 -26.15
CA GLY A 27 -20.19 15.06 -25.08
C GLY A 27 -20.74 14.02 -24.10
N ARG A 28 -20.98 12.77 -24.55
CA ARG A 28 -21.35 11.66 -23.67
C ARG A 28 -20.16 11.18 -22.85
N GLN A 29 -19.00 11.00 -23.48
CA GLN A 29 -17.77 10.58 -22.81
C GLN A 29 -17.32 11.61 -21.76
N GLU A 30 -17.42 12.90 -22.05
CA GLU A 30 -17.08 13.95 -21.09
C GLU A 30 -18.02 13.95 -19.88
N LYS A 31 -19.33 13.76 -20.09
CA LYS A 31 -20.28 13.59 -18.97
C LYS A 31 -19.95 12.37 -18.13
N GLU A 32 -19.56 11.27 -18.77
CA GLU A 32 -19.19 10.05 -18.07
C GLU A 32 -17.89 10.20 -17.27
N ARG A 33 -16.92 10.95 -17.78
CA ARG A 33 -15.66 11.24 -17.06
C ARG A 33 -15.84 12.23 -15.91
N ASN A 34 -16.85 13.10 -15.99
CA ASN A 34 -17.14 14.12 -14.98
C ASN A 34 -18.10 13.64 -13.88
N ARG A 35 -18.81 12.53 -14.07
CA ARG A 35 -19.72 11.99 -13.04
C ARG A 35 -18.93 11.29 -11.94
N ASN A 36 -19.44 11.35 -10.71
CA ASN A 36 -18.88 10.57 -9.61
C ASN A 36 -18.92 9.07 -9.90
N THR A 37 -17.93 8.36 -9.37
CA THR A 37 -17.77 6.92 -9.55
C THR A 37 -18.44 6.14 -8.42
N THR A 38 -18.90 4.93 -8.74
CA THR A 38 -19.23 3.89 -7.75
C THR A 38 -17.94 3.31 -7.15
N LEU A 39 -18.01 2.52 -6.07
CA LEU A 39 -16.81 1.94 -5.44
C LEU A 39 -15.99 1.11 -6.44
N VAL A 40 -16.63 0.28 -7.25
CA VAL A 40 -15.95 -0.58 -8.22
C VAL A 40 -15.34 0.23 -9.35
N GLU A 41 -16.09 1.19 -9.92
CA GLU A 41 -15.56 2.11 -10.94
C GLU A 41 -14.35 2.89 -10.39
N PHE A 42 -14.44 3.40 -9.16
CA PHE A 42 -13.37 4.14 -8.48
C PHE A 42 -12.10 3.30 -8.33
N LEU A 43 -12.20 2.11 -7.72
CA LEU A 43 -11.05 1.22 -7.51
C LEU A 43 -10.40 0.83 -8.85
N ARG A 44 -11.20 0.57 -9.88
CA ARG A 44 -10.70 0.26 -11.22
C ARG A 44 -10.01 1.44 -11.87
N CYS A 45 -10.63 2.63 -11.84
CA CYS A 45 -10.03 3.84 -12.38
C CYS A 45 -8.69 4.14 -11.70
N CYS A 46 -8.63 4.11 -10.36
CA CYS A 46 -7.38 4.28 -9.62
C CYS A 46 -6.33 3.25 -10.02
N HIS A 47 -6.70 1.98 -10.13
CA HIS A 47 -5.75 0.94 -10.54
C HIS A 47 -5.21 1.19 -11.96
N ASN A 48 -6.08 1.47 -12.93
CA ASN A 48 -5.69 1.67 -14.32
C ASN A 48 -4.88 2.95 -14.53
N VAL A 49 -5.26 4.04 -13.87
CA VAL A 49 -4.70 5.37 -14.08
C VAL A 49 -3.48 5.64 -13.19
N LEU A 50 -3.45 5.09 -11.97
CA LEU A 50 -2.39 5.37 -11.00
C LEU A 50 -1.43 4.19 -10.82
N SER A 51 -1.93 2.96 -10.68
CA SER A 51 -1.10 1.79 -10.33
C SER A 51 -0.42 1.15 -11.55
N ARG A 52 -1.14 0.94 -12.65
CA ARG A 52 -0.60 0.31 -13.88
C ARG A 52 0.38 1.21 -14.63
N GLN A 53 0.30 2.52 -14.42
CA GLN A 53 1.20 3.48 -15.07
C GLN A 53 2.54 3.61 -14.35
N LEU A 54 2.69 3.03 -13.15
CA LEU A 54 3.92 3.08 -12.39
C LEU A 54 5.09 2.49 -13.18
N ARG A 55 6.20 3.22 -13.13
CA ARG A 55 7.48 2.81 -13.72
C ARG A 55 8.55 2.90 -12.66
N VAL A 56 9.46 1.95 -12.69
CA VAL A 56 10.62 1.90 -11.80
C VAL A 56 11.84 2.25 -12.62
N ARG A 57 12.65 3.17 -12.12
CA ARG A 57 13.91 3.52 -12.76
C ARG A 57 14.92 2.40 -12.53
N THR A 58 15.88 2.26 -13.44
CA THR A 58 17.00 1.33 -13.24
C THR A 58 17.77 1.68 -11.97
N PRO A 59 18.35 0.70 -11.26
CA PRO A 59 19.13 0.96 -10.05
C PRO A 59 20.30 1.93 -10.29
N SER A 60 20.90 1.95 -11.48
CA SER A 60 22.01 2.85 -11.84
C SER A 60 21.66 4.33 -11.81
N ASP A 61 20.39 4.66 -12.06
CA ASP A 61 19.92 6.04 -12.22
C ASP A 61 19.04 6.49 -11.03
N SER A 62 19.01 5.67 -9.97
CA SER A 62 18.21 5.84 -8.77
C SER A 62 19.07 6.27 -7.58
N THR A 63 18.41 6.72 -6.52
CA THR A 63 19.03 7.03 -5.23
C THR A 63 19.87 5.86 -4.71
N THR A 64 21.05 6.20 -4.22
CA THR A 64 21.98 5.22 -3.67
C THR A 64 21.62 4.87 -2.23
N GLY A 65 22.11 3.72 -1.76
CA GLY A 65 21.90 3.24 -0.40
C GLY A 65 21.16 1.90 -0.38
N GLU A 66 21.57 1.04 0.53
CA GLU A 66 21.02 -0.30 0.67
C GLU A 66 19.97 -0.34 1.78
N ILE A 67 19.13 -1.37 1.76
CA ILE A 67 18.25 -1.65 2.89
C ILE A 67 19.15 -1.94 4.11
N PRO A 68 19.00 -1.18 5.21
CA PRO A 68 19.87 -1.35 6.36
C PRO A 68 19.65 -2.74 6.95
N ILE A 69 20.74 -3.44 7.25
CA ILE A 69 20.66 -4.69 7.98
C ILE A 69 20.02 -4.38 9.36
N PRO A 70 18.97 -5.10 9.78
CA PRO A 70 18.19 -4.79 10.98
C PRO A 70 18.90 -5.16 12.28
N LYS A 71 20.19 -4.82 12.40
CA LYS A 71 21.01 -5.18 13.55
C LYS A 71 20.42 -4.62 14.85
N GLY A 72 20.27 -5.48 15.85
CA GLY A 72 19.71 -5.14 17.16
C GLY A 72 18.18 -5.13 17.19
N LYS A 73 17.50 -5.42 16.08
CA LYS A 73 16.04 -5.53 16.03
C LYS A 73 15.57 -6.94 16.40
N HIS A 74 14.38 -7.03 16.99
CA HIS A 74 13.67 -8.30 17.18
C HIS A 74 13.46 -8.99 15.83
N CYS A 75 13.63 -10.30 15.81
CA CYS A 75 13.62 -11.12 14.61
C CYS A 75 12.67 -12.32 14.85
N PRO A 76 11.74 -12.63 13.93
CA PRO A 76 10.93 -13.82 14.06
C PRO A 76 11.81 -15.05 13.82
N THR A 77 11.58 -16.12 14.59
CA THR A 77 12.23 -17.41 14.35
C THR A 77 11.72 -18.04 13.06
N ARG A 78 10.41 -17.92 12.80
CA ARG A 78 9.73 -18.55 11.67
C ARG A 78 9.11 -17.49 10.78
N LEU A 79 9.32 -17.61 9.47
CA LEU A 79 8.57 -16.89 8.46
C LEU A 79 7.71 -17.92 7.72
N GLU A 80 6.40 -17.72 7.69
CA GLU A 80 5.45 -18.69 7.15
C GLU A 80 4.36 -18.01 6.33
N ARG A 81 3.85 -18.66 5.29
CA ARG A 81 2.78 -18.11 4.47
C ARG A 81 1.48 -18.01 5.26
N TRP A 82 0.81 -16.88 5.14
CA TRP A 82 -0.50 -16.63 5.70
C TRP A 82 -1.59 -17.27 4.82
N VAL A 83 -1.91 -18.53 5.11
CA VAL A 83 -2.76 -19.38 4.25
C VAL A 83 -4.20 -18.90 4.10
N ASP A 84 -4.79 -18.32 5.13
CA ASP A 84 -6.19 -17.84 5.15
C ASP A 84 -6.32 -16.33 4.89
N CYS A 85 -5.22 -15.62 4.61
CA CYS A 85 -5.22 -14.18 4.36
C CYS A 85 -6.20 -13.77 3.25
N ALA A 86 -6.16 -14.48 2.12
CA ALA A 86 -7.00 -14.18 0.96
C ALA A 86 -8.50 -14.30 1.29
N VAL A 87 -8.88 -15.31 2.08
CA VAL A 87 -10.27 -15.52 2.51
C VAL A 87 -10.69 -14.40 3.45
N ARG A 88 -9.88 -14.06 4.46
CA ARG A 88 -10.18 -12.96 5.40
C ARG A 88 -10.31 -11.61 4.68
N GLN A 89 -9.40 -11.32 3.76
CA GLN A 89 -9.45 -10.12 2.93
C GLN A 89 -10.73 -10.09 2.08
N GLN A 90 -11.13 -11.23 1.52
CA GLN A 90 -12.36 -11.34 0.74
C GLN A 90 -13.61 -11.11 1.59
N ASP A 91 -13.67 -11.66 2.81
CA ASP A 91 -14.81 -11.50 3.70
C ASP A 91 -15.02 -10.04 4.09
N ILE A 92 -13.93 -9.35 4.46
CA ILE A 92 -13.95 -7.90 4.74
C ILE A 92 -14.39 -7.13 3.49
N TYR A 93 -13.82 -7.46 2.32
CA TYR A 93 -14.17 -6.79 1.07
C TYR A 93 -15.65 -6.98 0.71
N ASN A 94 -16.20 -8.18 0.91
CA ASN A 94 -17.62 -8.46 0.69
C ASN A 94 -18.51 -7.59 1.59
N SER A 95 -18.14 -7.40 2.86
CA SER A 95 -18.87 -6.51 3.76
C SER A 95 -18.77 -5.04 3.31
N VAL A 96 -17.59 -4.56 2.92
CA VAL A 96 -17.43 -3.21 2.34
C VAL A 96 -18.33 -3.03 1.10
N ARG A 97 -18.36 -4.02 0.20
CA ARG A 97 -19.22 -4.00 -0.99
C ARG A 97 -20.70 -4.04 -0.63
N HIS A 98 -21.09 -4.76 0.43
CA HIS A 98 -22.47 -4.78 0.91
C HIS A 98 -22.96 -3.35 1.23
N TYR A 99 -22.13 -2.53 1.87
CA TYR A 99 -22.49 -1.16 2.23
C TYR A 99 -22.36 -0.15 1.08
N LEU A 100 -21.32 -0.28 0.24
CA LEU A 100 -20.94 0.77 -0.72
C LEU A 100 -21.16 0.39 -2.20
N GLN A 101 -21.43 -0.87 -2.49
CA GLN A 101 -21.68 -1.40 -3.83
C GLN A 101 -22.84 -2.43 -3.83
N PRO A 102 -24.06 -2.02 -3.41
CA PRO A 102 -25.23 -2.89 -3.54
C PRO A 102 -25.49 -3.24 -5.02
N GLN A 103 -26.06 -4.43 -5.26
CA GLN A 103 -26.32 -4.93 -6.62
C GLN A 103 -27.28 -4.02 -7.41
N GLU A 104 -28.25 -3.42 -6.72
CA GLU A 104 -29.18 -2.46 -7.30
C GLU A 104 -28.80 -1.04 -6.88
N ASN A 105 -28.70 -0.13 -7.85
CA ASN A 105 -28.47 1.31 -7.62
C ASN A 105 -27.23 1.64 -6.77
N ALA A 106 -26.08 1.06 -7.13
CA ALA A 106 -24.80 1.40 -6.49
C ALA A 106 -24.57 2.93 -6.47
N PRO A 107 -24.29 3.52 -5.29
CA PRO A 107 -24.21 4.97 -5.15
C PRO A 107 -22.90 5.49 -5.73
N ARG A 108 -22.95 6.69 -6.32
CA ARG A 108 -21.81 7.38 -6.94
C ARG A 108 -21.16 8.34 -5.96
N LEU A 109 -20.48 7.79 -4.96
CA LEU A 109 -19.93 8.53 -3.83
C LEU A 109 -18.49 9.01 -4.03
N PHE A 110 -17.79 8.46 -5.02
CA PHE A 110 -16.35 8.63 -5.16
C PHE A 110 -15.97 9.63 -6.27
N PRO A 111 -14.76 10.21 -6.22
CA PRO A 111 -14.30 11.18 -7.19
C PRO A 111 -14.49 10.73 -8.66
N PRO A 112 -14.81 11.68 -9.56
CA PRO A 112 -14.98 11.39 -10.98
C PRO A 112 -13.64 11.04 -11.65
N GLN A 113 -13.69 10.33 -12.78
CA GLN A 113 -12.49 9.89 -13.49
C GLN A 113 -11.58 11.06 -13.87
N ILE A 114 -12.13 12.21 -14.27
CA ILE A 114 -11.34 13.39 -14.65
C ILE A 114 -10.40 13.86 -13.53
N VAL A 115 -10.80 13.71 -12.27
CA VAL A 115 -9.98 14.09 -11.10
C VAL A 115 -8.82 13.11 -10.95
N LEU A 116 -9.07 11.82 -11.16
CA LEU A 116 -8.05 10.77 -11.10
C LEU A 116 -7.05 10.88 -12.27
N ASP A 117 -7.54 11.21 -13.46
CA ASP A 117 -6.70 11.48 -14.64
C ASP A 117 -5.75 12.65 -14.37
N GLY A 118 -6.26 13.75 -13.79
CA GLY A 118 -5.42 14.89 -13.40
C GLY A 118 -4.38 14.54 -12.34
N LEU A 119 -4.71 13.66 -11.39
CA LEU A 119 -3.74 13.21 -10.37
C LEU A 119 -2.60 12.39 -10.99
N SER A 120 -2.88 11.57 -12.00
CA SER A 120 -1.88 10.73 -12.68
C SER A 120 -0.70 11.50 -13.28
N GLU A 121 -0.89 12.78 -13.59
CA GLU A 121 0.17 13.67 -14.08
C GLU A 121 1.37 13.74 -13.12
N HIS A 122 1.15 13.57 -11.81
CA HIS A 122 2.20 13.56 -10.79
C HIS A 122 3.07 12.30 -10.85
N PHE A 123 2.63 11.22 -11.51
CA PHE A 123 3.28 9.90 -11.49
C PHE A 123 3.81 9.45 -12.87
N LYS A 124 3.85 10.35 -13.86
CA LYS A 124 4.35 10.02 -15.22
C LYS A 124 5.84 9.66 -15.28
N GLY A 125 6.62 10.08 -14.28
CA GLY A 125 8.05 9.78 -14.18
C GLY A 125 8.34 8.43 -13.52
N PRO A 126 9.46 7.77 -13.85
CA PRO A 126 9.85 6.54 -13.16
C PRO A 126 10.36 6.85 -11.75
N MET A 127 9.88 6.08 -10.78
CA MET A 127 10.32 6.12 -9.39
C MET A 127 11.80 5.76 -9.29
N GLY A 128 12.60 6.64 -8.69
CA GLY A 128 14.02 6.41 -8.42
C GLY A 128 14.47 6.89 -7.04
N ALA A 129 13.57 7.44 -6.23
CA ALA A 129 13.86 7.92 -4.88
C ALA A 129 12.81 7.46 -3.86
N GLU A 130 13.17 7.47 -2.58
CA GLU A 130 12.26 7.25 -1.44
C GLU A 130 11.06 8.18 -1.49
N TYR A 131 11.32 9.46 -1.80
CA TYR A 131 10.29 10.47 -1.91
C TYR A 131 9.27 10.17 -3.02
N ASP A 132 9.68 9.53 -4.12
CA ASP A 132 8.77 9.17 -5.21
C ASP A 132 7.76 8.11 -4.72
N LEU A 133 8.25 7.07 -4.03
CA LEU A 133 7.40 6.04 -3.44
C LEU A 133 6.47 6.64 -2.38
N GLN A 134 7.01 7.45 -1.47
CA GLN A 134 6.20 8.10 -0.43
C GLN A 134 5.09 8.97 -1.03
N THR A 135 5.40 9.73 -2.09
CA THR A 135 4.42 10.56 -2.79
C THR A 135 3.34 9.70 -3.45
N TYR A 136 3.73 8.59 -4.08
CA TYR A 136 2.79 7.64 -4.67
C TYR A 136 1.86 7.03 -3.62
N GLU A 137 2.41 6.42 -2.57
CA GLU A 137 1.61 5.75 -1.53
C GLU A 137 0.60 6.73 -0.92
N ARG A 138 1.04 7.93 -0.56
CA ARG A 138 0.18 8.95 0.04
C ARG A 138 -0.96 9.36 -0.87
N LEU A 139 -0.63 9.76 -2.10
CA LEU A 139 -1.61 10.39 -2.99
C LEU A 139 -2.46 9.36 -3.75
N ALA A 140 -1.92 8.20 -4.11
CA ALA A 140 -2.63 7.21 -4.93
C ALA A 140 -3.26 6.06 -4.12
N VAL A 141 -2.74 5.76 -2.93
CA VAL A 141 -3.24 4.62 -2.12
C VAL A 141 -3.90 5.11 -0.83
N GLU A 142 -3.17 5.81 0.03
CA GLU A 142 -3.64 6.21 1.37
C GLU A 142 -4.83 7.18 1.31
N ASP A 143 -4.72 8.28 0.55
CA ASP A 143 -5.81 9.26 0.43
C ASP A 143 -7.09 8.65 -0.17
N HIS A 144 -6.93 7.74 -1.13
CA HIS A 144 -8.04 7.07 -1.78
C HIS A 144 -8.68 6.03 -0.85
N THR A 145 -7.87 5.35 -0.05
CA THR A 145 -8.35 4.48 1.04
C THR A 145 -9.11 5.31 2.08
N ARG A 146 -8.62 6.51 2.43
CA ARG A 146 -9.29 7.44 3.36
C ARG A 146 -10.65 7.89 2.85
N TYR A 147 -10.83 8.13 1.54
CA TYR A 147 -12.15 8.43 0.98
C TYR A 147 -13.16 7.29 1.22
N ILE A 148 -12.74 6.04 1.11
CA ILE A 148 -13.61 4.89 1.39
C ILE A 148 -13.98 4.83 2.87
N PHE A 149 -13.02 5.06 3.77
CA PHE A 149 -13.30 5.16 5.21
C PHE A 149 -14.30 6.26 5.54
N LEU A 150 -14.17 7.44 4.92
CA LEU A 150 -15.11 8.54 5.14
C LEU A 150 -16.54 8.18 4.74
N GLU A 151 -16.74 7.47 3.64
CA GLU A 151 -18.07 7.02 3.24
C GLU A 151 -18.61 5.92 4.16
N LEU A 152 -17.77 4.95 4.57
CA LEU A 152 -18.15 3.93 5.56
C LEU A 152 -18.54 4.56 6.90
N CYS A 153 -17.82 5.60 7.36
CA CYS A 153 -18.11 6.29 8.61
C CYS A 153 -19.45 7.04 8.60
N LYS A 154 -20.06 7.29 7.44
CA LYS A 154 -21.41 7.88 7.36
C LYS A 154 -22.51 6.86 7.60
N ILE A 155 -22.19 5.56 7.56
CA ILE A 155 -23.16 4.46 7.67
C ILE A 155 -23.08 3.87 9.09
N PRO A 156 -24.09 4.06 9.96
CA PRO A 156 -24.03 3.60 11.35
C PRO A 156 -23.75 2.09 11.50
N ALA A 157 -24.37 1.26 10.67
CA ALA A 157 -24.16 -0.19 10.70
C ALA A 157 -22.70 -0.58 10.36
N ALA A 158 -22.09 0.07 9.37
CA ALA A 158 -20.69 -0.16 9.02
C ALA A 158 -19.73 0.35 10.12
N ARG A 159 -20.05 1.49 10.75
CA ARG A 159 -19.27 1.99 11.92
C ARG A 159 -19.25 1.00 13.06
N GLU A 160 -20.41 0.39 13.35
CA GLU A 160 -20.56 -0.60 14.41
C GLU A 160 -19.83 -1.90 14.06
N GLU A 161 -20.06 -2.44 12.85
CA GLU A 161 -19.46 -3.70 12.40
C GLU A 161 -17.92 -3.66 12.42
N PHE A 162 -17.33 -2.59 11.88
CA PHE A 162 -15.88 -2.47 11.78
C PHE A 162 -15.26 -1.68 12.94
N GLY A 163 -16.04 -1.18 13.89
CA GLY A 163 -15.52 -0.33 14.97
C GLY A 163 -14.78 0.91 14.49
N LEU A 164 -15.30 1.62 13.47
CA LEU A 164 -14.55 2.68 12.77
C LEU A 164 -14.22 3.93 13.61
N GLY A 165 -14.94 4.17 14.70
CA GLY A 165 -14.88 5.46 15.40
C GLY A 165 -15.28 6.60 14.44
N ASP A 166 -14.45 7.64 14.37
CA ASP A 166 -14.58 8.80 13.47
C ASP A 166 -13.71 8.67 12.20
N GLY A 167 -13.04 7.54 12.02
CA GLY A 167 -12.30 7.20 10.81
C GLY A 167 -10.84 6.89 11.05
N VAL A 168 -10.02 7.19 10.04
CA VAL A 168 -8.60 6.82 9.98
C VAL A 168 -7.72 8.03 9.68
N LEU A 169 -6.54 8.05 10.28
CA LEU A 169 -5.48 9.03 10.02
C LEU A 169 -4.21 8.29 9.56
N PHE A 170 -3.64 8.73 8.45
CA PHE A 170 -2.34 8.27 7.95
C PHE A 170 -1.31 9.35 8.29
N ASP A 171 -0.30 9.03 9.10
CA ASP A 171 0.69 9.97 9.61
C ASP A 171 2.12 9.42 9.45
N SER A 172 3.01 10.24 8.90
CA SER A 172 4.45 9.92 8.78
C SER A 172 5.27 10.33 10.02
N HIS A 173 4.65 10.97 11.02
CA HIS A 173 5.34 11.46 12.22
C HIS A 173 4.77 10.80 13.49
N PRO A 174 5.50 9.86 14.13
CA PRO A 174 5.03 9.24 15.38
C PRO A 174 4.87 10.21 16.56
N ASN A 175 5.43 11.43 16.46
CA ASN A 175 5.50 12.39 17.57
C ASN A 175 4.33 13.39 17.66
N ILE A 176 3.28 13.30 16.85
CA ILE A 176 2.15 14.25 16.96
C ILE A 176 1.18 13.87 18.11
N LEU A 177 1.33 12.69 18.71
CA LEU A 177 0.35 12.18 19.70
C LEU A 177 0.79 12.25 21.18
N SER A 178 1.96 12.81 21.51
CA SER A 178 2.34 13.03 22.92
C SER A 178 1.87 14.38 23.48
N ASP A 179 1.52 15.35 22.64
CA ASP A 179 1.34 16.73 23.08
C ASP A 179 -0.15 17.07 23.24
N THR A 180 -0.81 16.37 24.17
CA THR A 180 -2.08 16.83 24.77
C THR A 180 -1.86 17.63 26.06
N GLU A 181 -0.69 18.25 26.21
CA GLU A 181 -0.50 19.38 27.12
C GLU A 181 -0.57 20.69 26.34
N ILE A 182 -1.69 21.38 26.47
CA ILE A 182 -1.86 22.78 26.06
C ILE A 182 -0.83 23.59 26.85
N VAL A 183 0.34 23.83 26.25
CA VAL A 183 1.29 24.83 26.73
C VAL A 183 1.49 25.84 25.61
N GLU A 184 0.83 26.99 25.76
CA GLU A 184 1.18 28.21 25.05
C GLU A 184 2.68 28.49 25.26
N LYS A 185 3.51 28.16 24.28
CA LYS A 185 4.88 28.69 24.18
C LYS A 185 5.12 29.28 22.81
N GLY A 186 4.93 30.61 22.80
CA GLY A 186 5.70 31.63 22.10
C GLY A 186 6.51 31.22 20.87
N THR A 187 6.14 31.85 19.76
CA THR A 187 7.01 32.24 18.63
C THR A 187 8.51 32.08 18.88
N LYS A 188 9.11 31.06 18.24
CA LYS A 188 10.44 31.11 17.60
C LYS A 188 10.69 29.82 16.79
N ASP A 189 11.23 30.05 15.59
CA ASP A 189 11.85 29.12 14.64
C ASP A 189 10.96 28.16 13.85
N ALA A 190 10.34 28.72 12.79
CA ALA A 190 9.96 27.99 11.59
C ALA A 190 11.22 27.61 10.77
N SER A 191 11.96 26.57 11.17
CA SER A 191 13.01 25.96 10.31
C SER A 191 13.49 24.56 10.71
N ALA A 192 12.78 23.83 11.58
CA ALA A 192 13.10 22.44 11.87
C ALA A 192 11.90 21.55 11.56
N THR A 193 11.82 21.05 10.32
CA THR A 193 11.07 19.82 10.04
C THR A 193 11.70 18.69 10.85
N PRO A 194 10.98 18.06 11.81
CA PRO A 194 11.47 16.85 12.44
C PRO A 194 11.52 15.78 11.35
N ARG A 195 12.74 15.41 10.92
CA ARG A 195 12.94 14.34 9.94
C ARG A 195 12.53 13.01 10.59
N GLY A 196 11.26 12.64 10.45
CA GLY A 196 10.85 11.24 10.58
C GLY A 196 11.68 10.38 9.62
N LYS A 197 11.90 9.10 9.96
CA LYS A 197 12.50 8.17 9.00
C LYS A 197 11.54 8.12 7.80
N PRO A 198 11.99 8.45 6.57
CA PRO A 198 11.12 8.53 5.40
C PRO A 198 10.48 7.20 4.99
N ASP A 199 10.90 6.09 5.62
CA ASP A 199 10.51 4.73 5.28
C ASP A 199 9.31 4.21 6.08
N GLN A 200 8.71 4.97 7.01
CA GLN A 200 7.64 4.45 7.88
C GLN A 200 6.41 5.37 7.95
N LEU A 201 5.23 4.74 7.89
CA LEU A 201 3.92 5.36 8.07
C LEU A 201 3.19 4.72 9.26
N PHE A 202 2.53 5.54 10.07
CA PHE A 202 1.66 5.12 11.15
C PHE A 202 0.21 5.38 10.75
N ILE A 203 -0.65 4.37 10.95
CA ILE A 203 -2.07 4.47 10.66
C ILE A 203 -2.80 4.41 11.99
N HIS A 204 -3.64 5.40 12.25
CA HIS A 204 -4.36 5.55 13.50
C HIS A 204 -5.87 5.52 13.32
N ARG A 205 -6.55 4.93 14.30
CA ARG A 205 -7.99 5.09 14.53
C ARG A 205 -8.21 6.44 15.17
N VAL A 206 -9.12 7.21 14.59
CA VAL A 206 -9.62 8.45 15.19
C VAL A 206 -10.90 8.13 15.92
N GLY A 207 -10.96 8.44 17.22
CA GLY A 207 -12.20 8.46 18.00
C GLY A 207 -12.44 9.84 18.59
N ASP A 208 -13.57 10.02 19.27
CA ASP A 208 -14.08 11.31 19.75
C ASP A 208 -13.06 12.18 20.48
N ARG A 209 -12.11 11.56 21.22
CA ARG A 209 -11.10 12.26 22.02
C ARG A 209 -9.71 11.59 22.01
N THR A 210 -9.55 10.50 21.28
CA THR A 210 -8.33 9.70 21.34
C THR A 210 -7.95 9.21 19.95
N THR A 211 -6.66 9.24 19.67
CA THR A 211 -6.08 8.66 18.46
C THR A 211 -5.28 7.44 18.88
N THR A 212 -5.66 6.26 18.40
CA THR A 212 -5.03 4.98 18.76
C THR A 212 -4.32 4.39 17.56
N LEU A 213 -3.10 3.90 17.72
CA LEU A 213 -2.37 3.25 16.64
C LEU A 213 -3.11 1.97 16.19
N LEU A 214 -3.35 1.82 14.88
CA LEU A 214 -3.98 0.63 14.29
C LEU A 214 -2.95 -0.31 13.70
N THR A 215 -2.03 0.25 12.92
CA THR A 215 -1.02 -0.49 12.18
C THR A 215 0.08 0.46 11.74
N THR A 216 1.19 -0.11 11.30
CA THR A 216 2.29 0.60 10.65
C THR A 216 2.46 0.13 9.22
N VAL A 217 3.30 0.83 8.46
CA VAL A 217 3.68 0.47 7.10
C VAL A 217 5.16 0.79 6.90
N GLU A 218 5.89 -0.16 6.30
CA GLU A 218 7.27 0.06 5.87
C GLU A 218 7.33 0.29 4.36
N TYR A 219 7.89 1.42 3.94
CA TYR A 219 8.14 1.80 2.55
C TYR A 219 9.55 1.39 2.16
N LYS A 220 9.65 0.56 1.12
CA LYS A 220 10.93 0.23 0.49
C LYS A 220 10.87 0.54 -0.99
N PRO A 221 11.67 1.51 -1.49
CA PRO A 221 11.66 1.86 -2.90
C PRO A 221 11.91 0.62 -3.79
N PRO A 222 11.21 0.52 -4.93
CA PRO A 222 11.27 -0.67 -5.77
C PRO A 222 12.63 -0.94 -6.40
N HIS A 223 13.52 0.06 -6.50
CA HIS A 223 14.92 -0.15 -6.92
C HIS A 223 15.82 -0.70 -5.79
N LYS A 224 15.41 -0.56 -4.52
CA LYS A 224 16.10 -1.10 -3.33
C LYS A 224 15.54 -2.46 -2.90
N LEU A 225 14.26 -2.70 -3.17
CA LEU A 225 13.60 -4.00 -2.99
C LEU A 225 12.84 -4.38 -4.28
N PRO A 226 13.55 -4.88 -5.31
CA PRO A 226 12.92 -5.26 -6.57
C PRO A 226 11.88 -6.37 -6.41
N LEU A 227 10.83 -6.30 -7.24
CA LEU A 227 9.76 -7.31 -7.26
C LEU A 227 10.30 -8.73 -7.51
N GLU A 228 11.32 -8.86 -8.36
CA GLU A 228 11.96 -10.15 -8.63
C GLU A 228 12.69 -10.71 -7.40
N ASP A 229 13.29 -9.86 -6.59
CA ASP A 229 13.92 -10.27 -5.33
C ASP A 229 12.88 -10.64 -4.29
N ILE A 230 11.73 -9.95 -4.24
CA ILE A 230 10.59 -10.34 -3.39
C ILE A 230 10.11 -11.75 -3.78
N ARG A 231 9.80 -11.98 -5.05
CA ARG A 231 9.33 -13.29 -5.55
C ARG A 231 10.34 -14.42 -5.30
N ARG A 232 11.64 -14.13 -5.45
CA ARG A 232 12.72 -15.12 -5.25
C ARG A 232 13.04 -15.37 -3.77
N GLY A 233 12.96 -14.32 -2.96
CA GLY A 233 13.39 -14.33 -1.56
C GLY A 233 12.31 -14.76 -0.58
N LEU A 234 11.04 -14.51 -0.89
CA LEU A 234 9.94 -14.74 0.04
C LEU A 234 9.47 -16.21 -0.01
N ARG A 235 9.71 -16.95 1.07
CA ARG A 235 9.28 -18.35 1.25
C ARG A 235 9.15 -18.69 2.73
N ASP A 236 8.50 -19.81 3.02
CA ASP A 236 8.54 -20.42 4.35
C ASP A 236 9.97 -20.81 4.73
N MET A 237 10.42 -20.42 5.93
CA MET A 237 11.77 -20.69 6.42
C MET A 237 11.90 -20.59 7.95
N ASP A 238 12.95 -21.21 8.47
CA ASP A 238 13.50 -20.84 9.78
C ASP A 238 14.36 -19.60 9.60
N LEU A 239 13.71 -18.43 9.63
CA LEU A 239 14.31 -17.15 9.27
C LEU A 239 15.52 -16.86 10.13
N TRP A 240 15.41 -17.06 11.44
CA TRP A 240 16.52 -16.80 12.34
C TRP A 240 17.71 -17.73 12.06
N LYS A 241 17.48 -19.04 11.94
CA LYS A 241 18.56 -19.99 11.70
C LYS A 241 19.24 -19.77 10.36
N GLU A 242 18.45 -19.55 9.31
CA GLU A 242 18.92 -19.48 7.94
C GLU A 242 19.56 -18.12 7.61
N MET A 243 18.97 -17.01 8.04
CA MET A 243 19.41 -15.66 7.66
C MET A 243 20.26 -14.93 8.72
N VAL A 244 20.14 -15.31 10.00
CA VAL A 244 20.83 -14.63 11.11
C VAL A 244 21.94 -15.49 11.70
N TRP A 245 21.64 -16.74 12.06
CA TRP A 245 22.58 -17.65 12.71
C TRP A 245 23.59 -18.26 11.74
N SER A 246 23.18 -18.61 10.52
CA SER A 246 24.08 -19.19 9.53
C SER A 246 25.12 -18.17 9.06
N ASN A 247 26.38 -18.61 8.95
CA ASN A 247 27.49 -17.83 8.37
C ASN A 247 27.85 -18.30 6.95
N LYS A 248 27.08 -19.25 6.41
CA LYS A 248 27.39 -19.87 5.12
C LYS A 248 26.65 -19.13 4.02
N VAL A 249 27.37 -18.27 3.31
CA VAL A 249 26.94 -17.82 1.98
C VAL A 249 27.25 -18.96 1.01
N PRO A 250 26.30 -19.40 0.18
CA PRO A 250 26.57 -20.39 -0.85
C PRO A 250 27.72 -19.96 -1.77
N ASN A 251 28.57 -20.91 -2.17
CA ASN A 251 29.68 -20.64 -3.10
C ASN A 251 29.24 -20.69 -4.56
N ASP A 252 28.10 -21.34 -4.84
CA ASP A 252 27.49 -21.37 -6.17
C ASP A 252 26.79 -20.02 -6.48
N GLU A 253 26.93 -19.55 -7.72
CA GLU A 253 26.45 -18.23 -8.14
C GLU A 253 24.91 -18.14 -8.11
N ALA A 254 24.21 -19.19 -8.55
CA ALA A 254 22.75 -19.21 -8.55
C ALA A 254 22.19 -19.33 -7.14
N GLU A 255 22.79 -20.19 -6.29
CA GLU A 255 22.41 -20.29 -4.87
C GLU A 255 22.70 -18.99 -4.10
N SER A 256 23.82 -18.32 -4.41
CA SER A 256 24.18 -17.03 -3.83
C SER A 256 23.17 -15.95 -4.19
N LEU A 257 22.70 -15.90 -5.44
CA LEU A 257 21.65 -14.97 -5.87
C LEU A 257 20.36 -15.17 -5.08
N VAL A 258 19.89 -16.43 -4.94
CA VAL A 258 18.70 -16.76 -4.15
C VAL A 258 18.89 -16.36 -2.68
N TYR A 259 20.04 -16.69 -2.09
CA TYR A 259 20.36 -16.33 -0.71
C TYR A 259 20.37 -14.80 -0.50
N ASN A 260 20.94 -14.04 -1.43
CA ASN A 260 20.96 -12.57 -1.36
C ASN A 260 19.55 -11.97 -1.43
N SER A 261 18.68 -12.48 -2.32
CA SER A 261 17.27 -12.05 -2.36
C SER A 261 16.53 -12.40 -1.08
N GLN A 262 16.71 -13.62 -0.53
CA GLN A 262 16.13 -14.02 0.75
C GLN A 262 16.57 -13.07 1.87
N ARG A 263 17.87 -12.79 1.93
CA ARG A 263 18.45 -11.92 2.95
C ARG A 263 17.97 -10.48 2.81
N LEU A 264 17.83 -9.97 1.60
CA LEU A 264 17.31 -8.63 1.33
C LEU A 264 15.85 -8.48 1.80
N VAL A 265 14.98 -9.40 1.38
CA VAL A 265 13.56 -9.42 1.75
C VAL A 265 13.37 -9.60 3.25
N CYS A 266 14.09 -10.57 3.85
CA CYS A 266 14.04 -10.79 5.29
C CYS A 266 14.54 -9.57 6.07
N SER A 267 15.58 -8.88 5.58
CA SER A 267 16.07 -7.66 6.22
C SER A 267 15.00 -6.57 6.25
N ALA A 268 14.20 -6.44 5.20
CA ALA A 268 13.10 -5.47 5.16
C ALA A 268 11.92 -5.90 6.06
N ILE A 269 11.52 -7.17 6.01
CA ILE A 269 10.42 -7.72 6.83
C ILE A 269 10.75 -7.62 8.33
N VAL A 270 11.98 -7.91 8.73
CA VAL A 270 12.42 -7.83 10.14
C VAL A 270 12.38 -6.39 10.66
N GLN A 271 12.59 -5.39 9.78
CA GLN A 271 12.46 -3.99 10.19
C GLN A 271 11.04 -3.67 10.62
N GLU A 272 10.04 -4.16 9.88
CA GLU A 272 8.62 -3.96 10.18
C GLU A 272 8.15 -4.84 11.34
N TYR A 273 8.52 -6.13 11.36
CA TYR A 273 8.23 -7.03 12.47
C TYR A 273 8.68 -6.46 13.81
N HIS A 274 9.86 -5.84 13.86
CA HIS A 274 10.34 -5.20 15.07
C HIS A 274 9.40 -4.11 15.58
N VAL A 275 8.87 -3.28 14.69
CA VAL A 275 7.89 -2.24 15.03
C VAL A 275 6.59 -2.89 15.50
N MET A 276 6.09 -3.90 14.78
CA MET A 276 4.90 -4.65 15.20
C MET A 276 5.03 -5.20 16.64
N ILE A 277 6.20 -5.73 16.99
CA ILE A 277 6.48 -6.23 18.34
C ILE A 277 6.54 -5.10 19.38
N GLN A 278 7.23 -4.00 19.07
CA GLN A 278 7.36 -2.85 19.99
C GLN A 278 6.02 -2.18 20.27
N GLU A 279 5.20 -2.02 19.24
CA GLU A 279 3.91 -1.36 19.31
C GLU A 279 2.76 -2.31 19.68
N GLY A 280 3.01 -3.63 19.70
CA GLY A 280 2.01 -4.64 20.03
C GLY A 280 0.94 -4.83 18.94
N LEU A 281 1.34 -4.76 17.68
CA LEU A 281 0.46 -4.87 16.51
C LEU A 281 0.27 -6.33 16.07
N GLU A 282 -0.95 -6.66 15.67
CA GLU A 282 -1.25 -7.94 15.03
C GLU A 282 -0.97 -7.91 13.53
N TYR A 283 -1.37 -6.85 12.85
CA TYR A 283 -1.28 -6.71 11.41
C TYR A 283 -0.37 -5.54 11.04
N SER A 284 0.32 -5.69 9.92
CA SER A 284 1.09 -4.63 9.26
C SER A 284 1.31 -4.98 7.80
N TYR A 285 1.94 -4.10 7.03
CA TYR A 285 2.42 -4.44 5.71
C TYR A 285 3.69 -3.68 5.31
N LEU A 286 4.38 -4.25 4.35
CA LEU A 286 5.47 -3.61 3.63
C LEU A 286 5.00 -3.32 2.20
N THR A 287 5.37 -2.17 1.63
CA THR A 287 5.06 -1.85 0.23
C THR A 287 6.26 -1.30 -0.53
N THR A 288 6.29 -1.60 -1.82
CA THR A 288 7.22 -1.01 -2.80
C THR A 288 6.51 -0.18 -3.87
N GLY A 289 5.20 0.05 -3.72
CA GLY A 289 4.30 0.58 -4.74
C GLY A 289 3.95 -0.43 -5.83
N MET A 290 4.83 -1.40 -6.08
CA MET A 290 4.62 -2.48 -7.06
C MET A 290 4.04 -3.75 -6.44
N ALA A 291 4.40 -4.03 -5.18
CA ALA A 291 3.90 -5.16 -4.41
C ALA A 291 3.64 -4.74 -2.97
N LEU A 292 2.72 -5.45 -2.33
CA LEU A 292 2.48 -5.38 -0.89
C LEU A 292 2.80 -6.74 -0.28
N VAL A 293 3.43 -6.74 0.90
CA VAL A 293 3.59 -7.94 1.73
C VAL A 293 2.78 -7.71 2.99
N LEU A 294 1.60 -8.32 3.08
CA LEU A 294 0.75 -8.26 4.26
C LEU A 294 1.34 -9.16 5.34
N LEU A 295 1.37 -8.68 6.57
CA LEU A 295 2.02 -9.32 7.69
C LEU A 295 1.03 -9.55 8.83
N GLN A 296 1.15 -10.70 9.49
CA GLN A 296 0.44 -10.99 10.73
C GLN A 296 1.37 -11.64 11.76
N VAL A 297 1.40 -11.09 12.97
CA VAL A 297 2.01 -11.73 14.13
C VAL A 297 0.88 -12.38 14.94
N PRO A 298 0.85 -13.70 15.18
CA PRO A 298 -0.16 -14.33 16.02
C PRO A 298 0.00 -13.94 17.49
N TYR A 299 -1.12 -13.89 18.23
CA TYR A 299 -1.10 -13.52 19.64
C TYR A 299 -0.26 -14.48 20.50
N ASP A 300 -0.51 -15.80 20.39
CA ASP A 300 0.12 -16.83 21.23
C ASP A 300 1.50 -17.29 20.73
N LYS A 301 1.87 -16.92 19.50
CA LYS A 301 3.11 -17.38 18.86
C LYS A 301 3.84 -16.23 18.13
N PRO A 302 4.27 -15.18 18.84
CA PRO A 302 4.89 -14.02 18.21
C PRO A 302 6.22 -14.32 17.51
N SER A 303 6.90 -15.42 17.86
CA SER A 303 8.11 -15.87 17.17
C SER A 303 7.88 -16.34 15.72
N THR A 304 6.61 -16.43 15.29
CA THR A 304 6.22 -16.71 13.90
C THR A 304 5.61 -15.46 13.28
N LEU A 305 6.13 -15.07 12.12
CA LEU A 305 5.55 -14.03 11.30
C LEU A 305 4.89 -14.66 10.08
N TYR A 306 3.60 -14.40 9.92
CA TYR A 306 2.87 -14.78 8.72
C TYR A 306 2.98 -13.70 7.65
N TYR A 307 3.15 -14.11 6.39
CA TYR A 307 3.24 -13.20 5.26
C TYR A 307 2.28 -13.58 4.12
N TYR A 308 1.78 -12.59 3.39
CA TYR A 308 1.05 -12.78 2.14
C TYR A 308 1.49 -11.75 1.10
N LEU A 309 2.00 -12.22 -0.04
CA LEU A 309 2.42 -11.37 -1.15
C LEU A 309 1.23 -11.01 -2.03
N CYS A 310 1.04 -9.72 -2.25
CA CYS A 310 0.07 -9.15 -3.18
C CYS A 310 0.80 -8.44 -4.32
N GLU A 311 0.38 -8.72 -5.56
CA GLU A 311 0.88 -8.07 -6.76
C GLU A 311 -0.27 -7.45 -7.57
N PRO A 312 -0.76 -6.26 -7.18
CA PRO A 312 -2.00 -5.69 -7.74
C PRO A 312 -2.01 -5.62 -9.27
N ASN A 313 -0.89 -5.22 -9.88
CA ASN A 313 -0.76 -5.11 -11.34
C ASN A 313 -0.74 -6.46 -12.08
N GLN A 314 -0.58 -7.58 -11.36
CA GLN A 314 -0.68 -8.95 -11.90
C GLN A 314 -2.01 -9.62 -11.54
N GLU A 315 -2.59 -9.28 -10.38
CA GLU A 315 -3.80 -9.91 -9.84
C GLU A 315 -5.11 -9.31 -10.35
N VAL A 316 -5.08 -8.05 -10.82
CA VAL A 316 -6.27 -7.40 -11.37
C VAL A 316 -6.40 -7.73 -12.86
N ASP A 317 -7.53 -8.33 -13.22
CA ASP A 317 -7.85 -8.67 -14.60
C ASP A 317 -7.82 -7.43 -15.51
N HIS A 318 -7.36 -7.63 -16.75
CA HIS A 318 -7.28 -6.56 -17.74
C HIS A 318 -8.62 -6.20 -18.39
N GLY A 319 -9.69 -6.95 -18.09
CA GLY A 319 -11.02 -6.71 -18.62
C GLY A 319 -11.85 -5.73 -17.79
N ASP A 320 -12.94 -5.23 -18.35
CA ASP A 320 -13.86 -4.32 -17.67
C ASP A 320 -14.88 -5.03 -16.75
N GLY A 321 -14.63 -6.29 -16.40
CA GLY A 321 -15.48 -7.11 -15.52
C GLY A 321 -15.41 -6.68 -14.06
N ASP A 322 -16.49 -6.89 -13.30
CA ASP A 322 -16.64 -6.49 -11.90
C ASP A 322 -15.45 -6.88 -11.01
N LEU A 323 -15.07 -6.01 -10.07
CA LEU A 323 -14.00 -6.29 -9.11
C LEU A 323 -14.58 -7.07 -7.93
N HIS A 324 -14.69 -8.39 -8.10
CA HIS A 324 -15.21 -9.27 -7.04
C HIS A 324 -14.22 -9.49 -5.90
N SER A 325 -12.92 -9.38 -6.16
CA SER A 325 -11.85 -9.61 -5.19
C SER A 325 -11.07 -8.33 -4.88
N PRO A 326 -10.52 -8.18 -3.66
CA PRO A 326 -9.77 -6.99 -3.24
C PRO A 326 -8.35 -6.96 -3.81
N ASN A 327 -8.18 -7.14 -5.12
CA ASN A 327 -6.86 -7.31 -5.74
C ASN A 327 -6.15 -5.97 -6.02
N THR A 328 -6.83 -4.83 -5.91
CA THR A 328 -6.18 -3.52 -6.06
C THR A 328 -5.40 -3.15 -4.79
N ALA A 329 -4.35 -2.33 -4.92
CA ALA A 329 -3.58 -1.85 -3.76
C ALA A 329 -4.48 -1.19 -2.70
N ILE A 330 -5.37 -0.29 -3.13
CA ILE A 330 -6.34 0.38 -2.25
C ILE A 330 -7.23 -0.63 -1.53
N ALA A 331 -7.75 -1.66 -2.22
CA ALA A 331 -8.62 -2.65 -1.61
C ALA A 331 -7.86 -3.53 -0.59
N ARG A 332 -6.62 -3.93 -0.89
CA ARG A 332 -5.76 -4.67 0.05
C ARG A 332 -5.47 -3.86 1.33
N VAL A 333 -5.06 -2.61 1.17
CA VAL A 333 -4.78 -1.71 2.30
C VAL A 333 -6.04 -1.45 3.12
N LEU A 334 -7.17 -1.16 2.46
CA LEU A 334 -8.46 -0.98 3.11
C LEU A 334 -8.82 -2.20 3.98
N CYS A 335 -8.77 -3.41 3.38
CA CYS A 335 -9.15 -4.63 4.09
C CYS A 335 -8.21 -4.93 5.25
N LEU A 336 -6.89 -4.73 5.08
CA LEU A 336 -5.93 -4.90 6.17
C LEU A 336 -6.21 -3.91 7.31
N CYS A 337 -6.43 -2.64 7.00
CA CYS A 337 -6.77 -1.63 8.01
C CYS A 337 -8.04 -2.02 8.77
N LEU A 338 -9.11 -2.45 8.08
CA LEU A 338 -10.35 -2.92 8.71
C LEU A 338 -10.14 -4.15 9.59
N MET A 339 -9.25 -5.08 9.20
CA MET A 339 -8.81 -6.18 10.07
C MET A 339 -8.11 -5.65 11.33
N SER A 340 -7.25 -4.63 11.20
CA SER A 340 -6.59 -3.97 12.32
C SER A 340 -7.57 -3.23 13.24
N PHE A 341 -8.64 -2.62 12.72
CA PHE A 341 -9.70 -2.01 13.55
C PHE A 341 -10.38 -3.04 14.46
N CYS A 342 -10.52 -4.28 14.00
CA CYS A 342 -11.09 -5.39 14.75
C CYS A 342 -10.07 -6.06 15.70
N SER A 343 -8.80 -5.71 15.60
CA SER A 343 -7.72 -6.21 16.46
C SER A 343 -7.52 -5.30 17.67
N GLN A 344 -7.24 -5.90 18.83
CA GLN A 344 -6.82 -5.14 20.01
C GLN A 344 -5.30 -4.97 20.00
N LEU A 345 -4.82 -3.77 20.35
CA LEU A 345 -3.39 -3.59 20.60
C LEU A 345 -2.96 -4.41 21.81
N ARG A 346 -1.83 -5.07 21.67
CA ARG A 346 -1.25 -5.88 22.75
C ARG A 346 -0.60 -4.97 23.77
N ASN A 347 -0.93 -5.22 25.04
CA ASN A 347 -0.52 -4.38 26.15
C ASN A 347 0.98 -4.62 26.52
N GLN A 348 1.47 -3.86 27.49
CA GLN A 348 2.84 -3.98 27.97
C GLN A 348 3.12 -5.34 28.62
N GLU A 349 2.11 -5.99 29.22
CA GLU A 349 2.25 -7.31 29.84
C GLU A 349 2.57 -8.36 28.77
N TRP A 350 1.81 -8.38 27.68
CA TRP A 350 2.10 -9.25 26.53
C TRP A 350 3.50 -9.02 25.99
N ARG A 351 3.91 -7.76 25.83
CA ARG A 351 5.28 -7.44 25.37
C ARG A 351 6.33 -7.97 26.34
N ASN A 352 6.13 -7.78 27.64
CA ASN A 352 7.06 -8.26 28.65
C ASN A 352 7.09 -9.79 28.71
N GLU A 353 5.97 -10.47 28.51
CA GLU A 353 5.90 -11.93 28.57
C GLU A 353 6.56 -12.57 27.35
N TYR A 354 6.15 -12.17 26.14
CA TYR A 354 6.53 -12.89 24.93
C TYR A 354 7.74 -12.32 24.20
N CYS A 355 8.04 -11.02 24.37
CA CYS A 355 9.10 -10.38 23.57
C CYS A 355 10.50 -10.54 24.19
N ARG A 356 10.59 -10.91 25.47
CA ARG A 356 11.86 -11.18 26.15
C ARG A 356 12.64 -12.34 25.53
N ASP A 357 11.92 -13.35 25.03
CA ASP A 357 12.49 -14.58 24.49
C ASP A 357 12.61 -14.54 22.95
N LEU A 358 12.25 -13.41 22.32
CA LEU A 358 12.40 -13.26 20.88
C LEU A 358 13.87 -13.11 20.50
N GLU A 359 14.22 -13.76 19.40
CA GLU A 359 15.54 -13.65 18.81
C GLU A 359 15.83 -12.21 18.36
N VAL A 360 17.11 -11.86 18.37
CA VAL A 360 17.58 -10.54 17.91
C VAL A 360 18.47 -10.74 16.70
N TRP A 361 18.31 -9.88 15.69
CA TRP A 361 19.20 -9.88 14.54
C TRP A 361 20.57 -9.31 14.94
N THR A 362 21.54 -10.17 15.24
CA THR A 362 22.82 -9.73 15.82
C THR A 362 23.89 -9.32 14.81
N ARG A 363 23.76 -9.70 13.53
CA ARG A 363 24.87 -9.64 12.56
C ARG A 363 24.70 -8.59 11.47
N SER A 364 25.81 -7.91 11.14
CA SER A 364 25.99 -7.01 10.00
C SER A 364 27.09 -7.55 9.07
N LEU A 365 26.78 -8.52 8.21
CA LEU A 365 27.77 -9.02 7.24
C LEU A 365 27.55 -8.36 5.87
N TYR A 366 28.08 -7.16 5.66
CA TYR A 366 28.40 -6.73 4.30
C TYR A 366 29.75 -7.36 3.95
N ARG A 367 29.78 -8.33 3.02
CA ARG A 367 31.02 -8.59 2.30
C ARG A 367 31.05 -7.59 1.16
N THR A 368 31.80 -6.52 1.35
CA THR A 368 32.26 -5.69 0.25
C THR A 368 33.01 -6.62 -0.70
N VAL A 369 32.42 -6.94 -1.85
CA VAL A 369 33.19 -7.52 -2.95
C VAL A 369 34.05 -6.37 -3.45
N GLN A 370 35.30 -6.32 -2.98
CA GLN A 370 36.32 -5.50 -3.63
C GLN A 370 36.54 -6.14 -5.01
N HIS A 371 36.15 -5.41 -6.06
CA HIS A 371 36.68 -5.62 -7.40
C HIS A 371 38.06 -5.00 -7.51
#